data_AF-A0A260UNV6-F1
#
_entry.id   AF-A0A260UNV6-F1
#
_cell.length_a   1.000
_cell.length_b   1.000
_cell.length_c   1.000
_cell.angle_alpha   90.00
_cell.angle_beta   90.00
_cell.angle_gamma   90.00
#
_symmetry.space_group_name_H-M   'P 1'
#
loop_
_entity.id
_entity.type
_entity.pdbx_description
1 polymer ?
#
loop_
_entity_poly.entity_id
_entity_poly.type
_entity_poly.pdbx_seq_one_letter_code
_entity_poly.pdbx_strand_id
1 'polypeptide(L)'
;MSAINPRVAFAVPMFLDTLTLIELGQPQPAEVLEHPKMMATTVLTLLSGGDDALLGLGDLAIASLARATISLCDAPTESGTVATYQNALEAWDDINANP
;
A
#
# COMPACT_ATOMS: atom_id res chain seq x y z
N MET A 1 4.55 -18.74 3.84
CA MET A 1 3.97 -17.38 3.77
C MET A 1 4.97 -16.52 4.49
N SER A 2 5.57 -15.52 3.83
CA SER A 2 6.35 -14.54 4.58
C SER A 2 5.41 -13.93 5.61
N ALA A 3 5.68 -14.17 6.89
CA ALA A 3 4.77 -13.77 7.96
C ALA A 3 4.69 -12.24 7.98
N ILE A 4 3.55 -11.71 7.55
CA ILE A 4 3.24 -10.28 7.67
C ILE A 4 3.00 -9.99 9.14
N ASN A 5 3.51 -8.87 9.62
CA ASN A 5 3.24 -8.41 10.96
C ASN A 5 1.71 -8.30 11.18
N PRO A 6 1.12 -9.03 12.15
CA PRO A 6 -0.32 -9.02 12.38
C PRO A 6 -0.88 -7.63 12.62
N ARG A 7 -0.04 -6.71 13.09
CA ARG A 7 -0.38 -5.30 13.32
C ARG A 7 -0.71 -4.54 12.05
N VAL A 8 -0.30 -5.00 10.86
CA VAL A 8 -0.59 -4.33 9.58
C VAL A 8 -1.33 -5.21 8.58
N ALA A 9 -1.46 -6.51 8.87
CA ALA A 9 -2.22 -7.45 8.03
C ALA A 9 -3.67 -6.97 7.76
N PHE A 10 -4.26 -6.23 8.69
CA PHE A 10 -5.61 -5.68 8.54
C PHE A 10 -5.75 -4.66 7.38
N ALA A 11 -4.66 -4.03 6.96
CA ALA A 11 -4.67 -3.01 5.91
C ALA A 11 -4.59 -3.59 4.49
N VAL A 12 -4.19 -4.86 4.36
CA VAL A 12 -3.99 -5.54 3.07
C VAL A 12 -5.26 -5.52 2.20
N PRO A 13 -6.44 -5.92 2.69
CA PRO A 13 -7.66 -5.89 1.87
C PRO A 13 -7.94 -4.49 1.34
N MET A 14 -7.66 -3.46 2.15
CA MET A 14 -7.95 -2.08 1.76
C MET A 14 -7.01 -1.57 0.66
N PHE A 15 -5.73 -1.95 0.67
CA PHE A 15 -4.83 -1.62 -0.46
C PHE A 15 -5.27 -2.33 -1.75
N LEU A 16 -5.72 -3.57 -1.67
CA LEU A 16 -6.26 -4.27 -2.84
C LEU A 16 -7.54 -3.60 -3.34
N ASP A 17 -8.42 -3.20 -2.43
CA ASP A 17 -9.68 -2.50 -2.73
C ASP A 17 -9.46 -1.04 -3.16
N THR A 18 -8.32 -0.43 -2.84
CA THR A 18 -7.98 0.95 -3.26
C THR A 18 -7.97 1.07 -4.79
N LEU A 19 -7.62 0.00 -5.50
CA LEU A 19 -7.76 -0.08 -6.97
C LEU A 19 -9.21 0.06 -7.45
N THR A 20 -10.17 -0.43 -6.66
CA THR A 20 -11.59 -0.38 -7.00
C THR A 20 -12.22 0.96 -6.64
N LEU A 21 -11.65 1.67 -5.65
CA LEU A 21 -12.09 2.98 -5.19
C LEU A 21 -11.48 4.13 -6.02
N ILE A 22 -10.25 3.98 -6.50
CA ILE A 22 -9.52 4.99 -7.26
C ILE A 22 -9.44 4.55 -8.72
N GLU A 23 -10.15 5.24 -9.61
CA GLU A 23 -9.93 5.11 -11.05
C GLU A 23 -8.54 5.66 -11.39
N LEU A 24 -7.63 4.75 -11.75
CA LEU A 24 -6.23 5.08 -12.04
C LEU A 24 -6.10 6.05 -13.22
N GLY A 25 -5.32 7.11 -13.03
CA GLY A 25 -5.09 8.13 -14.06
C GLY A 25 -6.23 9.14 -14.20
N GLN A 26 -7.27 9.06 -13.37
CA GLN A 26 -8.37 10.02 -13.34
C GLN A 26 -8.28 10.93 -12.10
N PRO A 27 -8.78 12.17 -12.19
CA PRO A 27 -8.93 13.01 -11.00
C PRO A 27 -9.95 12.39 -10.04
N GLN A 28 -9.65 12.43 -8.74
CA GLN A 28 -10.51 11.90 -7.70
C GLN A 28 -10.97 13.00 -6.72
N PRO A 29 -12.18 12.92 -6.16
CA PRO A 29 -12.59 13.76 -5.04
C PRO A 29 -11.67 13.55 -3.84
N ALA A 30 -11.41 14.62 -3.08
CA ALA A 30 -10.56 14.53 -1.89
C ALA A 30 -11.08 13.50 -0.87
N GLU A 31 -12.40 13.41 -0.68
CA GLU A 31 -13.00 12.46 0.27
C GLU A 31 -12.72 10.99 -0.10
N VAL A 32 -12.56 10.69 -1.40
CA VAL A 32 -12.22 9.33 -1.88
C VAL A 32 -10.76 8.98 -1.58
N LEU A 33 -9.87 9.98 -1.55
CA LEU A 33 -8.43 9.81 -1.34
C LEU A 33 -8.02 9.83 0.13
N GLU A 34 -8.81 10.47 0.99
CA GLU A 34 -8.49 10.65 2.42
C GLU A 34 -8.33 9.32 3.17
N HIS A 35 -9.26 8.38 2.99
CA HIS A 35 -9.24 7.11 3.70
C HIS A 35 -8.06 6.19 3.28
N PRO A 36 -7.81 5.95 1.99
CA PRO A 36 -6.61 5.23 1.52
C PRO A 36 -5.31 5.83 2.06
N LYS A 37 -5.19 7.17 1.99
CA LYS A 37 -4.00 7.90 2.44
C LYS A 37 -3.79 7.81 3.96
N MET A 38 -4.86 7.93 4.74
CA MET A 38 -4.80 7.80 6.20
C MET A 38 -4.32 6.42 6.63
N MET A 39 -4.85 5.36 6.01
CA MET A 39 -4.44 4.00 6.32
C MET A 39 -2.99 3.73 5.91
N ALA A 40 -2.60 4.16 4.71
CA ALA A 40 -1.24 4.04 4.23
C ALA A 40 -0.23 4.67 5.20
N THR A 41 -0.55 5.87 5.70
CA THR A 41 0.24 6.57 6.70
C THR A 41 0.29 5.80 8.02
N THR A 42 -0.85 5.24 8.45
CA THR A 42 -0.95 4.44 9.68
C THR A 42 -0.08 3.18 9.61
N VAL A 43 -0.13 2.46 8.49
CA VAL A 43 0.68 1.26 8.24
C VAL A 43 2.17 1.58 8.32
N LEU A 44 2.63 2.65 7.66
CA LEU A 44 4.03 3.05 7.71
C LEU A 44 4.47 3.43 9.13
N THR A 45 3.59 4.08 9.90
CA THR A 45 3.84 4.42 11.30
C THR A 45 3.98 3.18 12.17
N LEU A 46 3.08 2.20 12.01
CA LEU A 46 3.07 0.94 12.76
C LEU A 46 4.32 0.09 12.45
N LEU A 47 4.74 0.05 11.18
CA LEU A 47 5.96 -0.65 10.78
C LEU A 47 7.23 0.05 11.28
N SER A 48 7.24 1.38 11.32
CA SER A 48 8.40 2.16 11.79
C SER A 48 8.53 2.19 13.32
N GLY A 49 7.41 2.02 14.04
CA GLY A 49 7.35 2.06 15.51
C GLY A 49 7.37 0.68 16.19
N GLY A 50 7.51 -0.41 15.43
CA GLY A 50 7.64 -1.75 15.98
C GLY A 50 9.04 -2.01 16.54
N ASP A 51 9.13 -2.71 17.68
CA ASP A 51 10.40 -3.22 18.24
C ASP A 51 11.02 -4.35 17.40
N ASP A 52 10.36 -4.79 16.33
CA ASP A 52 10.85 -5.81 15.41
C ASP A 52 11.98 -5.25 14.53
N ALA A 53 13.22 -5.51 14.94
CA ALA A 53 14.43 -5.04 14.26
C ALA A 53 14.64 -5.60 12.84
N LEU A 54 13.77 -6.50 12.36
CA LEU A 54 13.84 -7.12 11.03
C LEU A 54 12.44 -7.19 10.42
N LEU A 55 12.15 -6.29 9.48
CA LEU A 55 10.96 -6.37 8.63
C LEU A 55 11.08 -7.60 7.72
N GLY A 56 10.05 -8.44 7.70
CA GLY A 56 9.96 -9.56 6.76
C GLY A 56 9.70 -9.07 5.33
N LEU A 57 9.82 -9.97 4.34
CA LEU A 57 9.49 -9.63 2.94
C LEU A 57 8.03 -9.17 2.81
N GLY A 58 7.10 -9.78 3.56
CA GLY A 58 5.70 -9.35 3.60
C GLY A 58 5.50 -7.93 4.16
N ASP A 59 6.26 -7.55 5.19
CA ASP A 59 6.22 -6.19 5.75
C ASP A 59 6.78 -5.15 4.79
N LEU A 60 7.87 -5.49 4.09
CA LEU A 60 8.45 -4.65 3.05
C LEU A 60 7.50 -4.45 1.87
N ALA A 61 6.78 -5.50 1.47
CA ALA A 61 5.78 -5.44 0.41
C ALA A 61 4.61 -4.51 0.80
N ILE A 62 4.11 -4.61 2.04
CA ILE A 62 3.05 -3.73 2.55
C ILE A 62 3.54 -2.30 2.71
N ALA A 63 4.78 -2.09 3.17
CA ALA A 63 5.37 -0.76 3.22
C ALA A 63 5.48 -0.13 1.83
N SER A 64 5.84 -0.92 0.82
CA SER A 64 5.88 -0.50 -0.58
C SER A 64 4.49 -0.09 -1.09
N LEU A 65 3.47 -0.94 -0.86
CA LEU A 65 2.08 -0.65 -1.19
C LEU A 65 1.60 0.65 -0.52
N ALA A 66 1.83 0.79 0.78
CA ALA A 66 1.43 1.98 1.52
C ALA A 66 2.10 3.26 0.96
N ARG A 67 3.40 3.22 0.64
CA ARG A 67 4.08 4.37 0.01
C ARG A 67 3.50 4.69 -1.36
N ALA A 68 3.24 3.66 -2.17
CA ALA A 68 2.68 3.84 -3.50
C ALA A 68 1.25 4.39 -3.43
N THR A 69 0.44 3.97 -2.46
CA THR A 69 -0.89 4.53 -2.19
C THR A 69 -0.81 6.02 -1.87
N ILE A 70 0.10 6.45 -0.99
CA ILE A 70 0.27 7.88 -0.66
C ILE A 70 0.62 8.67 -1.92
N SER A 71 1.60 8.19 -2.69
CA SER A 71 2.02 8.81 -3.94
C SER A 71 0.87 8.94 -4.96
N LEU A 72 0.08 7.87 -5.11
CA LEU A 72 -1.11 7.86 -5.97
C LEU A 72 -2.18 8.85 -5.46
N CYS A 73 -2.42 8.94 -4.16
CA CYS A 73 -3.36 9.90 -3.60
C CYS A 73 -2.89 11.35 -3.75
N ASP A 74 -1.58 11.61 -3.74
CA ASP A 74 -1.02 12.95 -3.93
C ASP A 74 -1.09 13.43 -5.38
N ALA A 75 -0.92 12.50 -6.34
CA ALA A 75 -0.97 12.79 -7.77
C ALA A 75 -1.64 11.65 -8.56
N PRO A 76 -2.98 11.51 -8.50
CA PRO A 76 -3.69 10.35 -9.08
C PRO A 76 -3.69 10.31 -10.61
N THR A 77 -3.37 11.43 -11.27
CA THR A 77 -3.30 11.56 -12.72
C THR A 77 -1.89 11.41 -13.28
N GLU A 78 -0.86 11.36 -12.43
CA GLU A 78 0.52 11.24 -12.86
C GLU A 78 0.85 9.79 -13.22
N SER A 79 1.28 9.54 -14.44
CA SER A 79 1.59 8.17 -14.90
C SER A 79 2.68 7.49 -14.06
N GLY A 80 3.58 8.28 -13.46
CA GLY A 80 4.63 7.77 -12.58
C GLY A 80 4.11 7.17 -11.27
N THR A 81 3.11 7.79 -10.66
CA THR A 81 2.52 7.31 -9.39
C THR A 81 1.63 6.09 -9.64
N VAL A 82 0.90 6.06 -10.76
CA VAL A 82 0.12 4.90 -11.22
C VAL A 82 1.03 3.70 -11.47
N ALA A 83 2.12 3.88 -12.22
CA ALA A 83 3.08 2.81 -12.49
C ALA A 83 3.75 2.30 -11.20
N THR A 84 4.09 3.21 -10.28
CA THR A 84 4.64 2.84 -8.96
C THR A 84 3.67 1.98 -8.17
N TYR A 85 2.38 2.32 -8.21
CA TYR A 85 1.33 1.55 -7.55
C TYR A 85 1.14 0.16 -8.14
N GLN A 86 1.10 0.05 -9.47
CA GLN A 86 1.00 -1.23 -10.17
C GLN A 86 2.20 -2.14 -9.87
N ASN A 87 3.42 -1.60 -9.93
CA ASN A 87 4.62 -2.37 -9.59
C ASN A 87 4.61 -2.87 -8.14
N ALA A 88 4.08 -2.08 -7.20
CA ALA A 88 3.97 -2.49 -5.79
C ALA A 88 2.94 -3.62 -5.60
N LEU A 89 1.86 -3.63 -6.39
CA LEU A 89 0.88 -4.71 -6.40
C LEU A 89 1.45 -6.00 -6.99
N GLU A 90 2.15 -5.91 -8.12
CA GLU A 90 2.83 -7.09 -8.71
C GLU A 90 3.84 -7.69 -7.73
N ALA A 91 4.65 -6.85 -7.08
CA ALA A 91 5.61 -7.32 -6.08
C ALA A 91 4.93 -7.99 -4.87
N TRP A 92 3.77 -7.47 -4.45
CA TRP A 92 2.96 -8.08 -3.39
C TRP A 92 2.42 -9.44 -3.81
N ASP A 93 1.85 -9.55 -5.01
CA ASP A 93 1.30 -10.79 -5.54
C ASP A 93 2.39 -11.86 -5.71
N ASP A 94 3.57 -11.48 -6.19
CA ASP A 94 4.73 -12.38 -6.32
C ASP A 94 5.17 -12.96 -4.98
N ILE A 95 5.21 -12.13 -3.93
CA ILE A 95 5.57 -12.53 -2.57
C ILE A 95 4.49 -13.43 -1.95
N ASN A 96 3.22 -13.19 -2.25
CA ASN A 96 2.11 -14.00 -1.75
C ASN A 96 1.98 -15.34 -2.50
N ALA A 97 2.30 -15.37 -3.80
CA ALA A 97 2.30 -16.56 -4.63
C ALA A 97 3.50 -17.48 -4.38
N ASN A 98 4.63 -16.93 -3.89
CA ASN A 98 5.84 -17.69 -3.51
C ASN A 98 6.14 -17.55 -2.02
N PRO A 99 5.33 -18.21 -1.16
CA PRO A 99 5.23 -17.93 0.26
C PRO A 99 6.38 -18.47 1.11
#